data_AF-A0A9D0HPR7-F1
#
_entry.id   AF-A0A9D0HPR7-F1
#
_cell.length_a   1.000
_cell.length_b   1.000
_cell.length_c   1.000
_cell.angle_alpha   90.00
_cell.angle_beta   90.00
_cell.angle_gamma   90.00
#
_symmetry.space_group_name_H-M   'P 1'
#
loop_
_entity.id
_entity.type
_entity.pdbx_description
1 polymer ?
#
loop_
_entity_poly.entity_id
_entity_poly.type
_entity_poly.pdbx_seq_one_letter_code
_entity_poly.pdbx_strand_id
1 'polypeptide(L)'
;YDRSKIEKVQVSDFYTLEAIDAREAFYVVGSNVYGPMGNELVPFKSEKEAQNFMQEHKGKKILKFKDITPQIVMGLDGQKI
;
A
#
# COMPACT_ATOMS: atom_id res chain seq x y z
N TYR A 1 -3.89 8.38 20.51
CA TYR A 1 -5.08 7.51 20.51
C TYR A 1 -4.73 6.17 21.12
N ASP A 2 -5.61 5.64 21.96
CA ASP A 2 -5.48 4.28 22.50
C ASP A 2 -5.71 3.26 21.38
N ARG A 3 -4.63 2.61 20.94
CA ARG A 3 -4.66 1.66 19.83
C ARG A 3 -5.37 0.35 20.20
N SER A 4 -5.56 0.07 21.49
CA SER A 4 -6.26 -1.15 21.95
C SER A 4 -7.74 -1.17 21.57
N LYS A 5 -8.31 0.00 21.28
CA LYS A 5 -9.70 0.15 20.82
C LYS A 5 -9.89 -0.02 19.32
N ILE A 6 -8.81 -0.24 18.55
CA ILE A 6 -8.88 -0.45 17.11
C ILE A 6 -9.08 -1.94 16.84
N GLU A 7 -10.33 -2.32 16.57
CA GLU A 7 -10.68 -3.73 16.30
C GLU A 7 -10.23 -4.20 14.92
N LYS A 8 -10.38 -3.35 13.90
CA LYS A 8 -10.07 -3.68 12.51
C LYS A 8 -9.33 -2.54 11.82
N VAL A 9 -8.37 -2.90 10.98
CA VAL A 9 -7.69 -1.98 10.07
C VAL A 9 -7.83 -2.61 8.69
N GLN A 10 -8.49 -1.91 7.78
CA GLN A 10 -8.82 -2.47 6.48
C GLN A 10 -8.35 -1.55 5.37
N VAL A 11 -8.04 -2.16 4.24
CA VAL A 11 -7.79 -1.51 2.96
C VAL A 11 -8.61 -2.20 1.89
N SER A 12 -8.87 -1.53 0.79
CA SER A 12 -9.57 -2.11 -0.35
C SER A 12 -8.56 -2.67 -1.33
N ASP A 13 -8.64 -3.96 -1.65
CA ASP A 13 -7.84 -4.58 -2.69
C ASP A 13 -7.98 -3.81 -4.02
N PHE A 14 -6.87 -3.49 -4.66
CA PHE A 14 -6.87 -2.62 -5.84
C PHE A 14 -7.66 -3.18 -7.03
N TYR A 15 -7.65 -4.51 -7.22
CA TYR A 15 -8.32 -5.13 -8.37
C TYR A 15 -9.79 -5.46 -8.11
N THR A 16 -10.09 -5.96 -6.92
CA THR A 16 -11.42 -6.49 -6.57
C THR A 16 -12.28 -5.54 -5.77
N LEU A 17 -11.68 -4.50 -5.17
CA LEU A 17 -12.28 -3.58 -4.20
C LEU A 17 -12.74 -4.25 -2.90
N GLU A 18 -12.43 -5.54 -2.71
CA GLU A 18 -12.74 -6.25 -1.47
C GLU A 18 -11.99 -5.63 -0.29
N ALA A 19 -12.67 -5.51 0.86
CA ALA A 19 -12.01 -5.09 2.09
C ALA A 19 -11.14 -6.24 2.63
N ILE A 20 -9.84 -5.98 2.75
CA ILE A 20 -8.85 -6.93 3.29
C ILE A 20 -8.23 -6.39 4.58
N ASP A 21 -7.71 -7.28 5.44
CA ASP A 21 -6.95 -6.85 6.62
C ASP A 21 -5.66 -6.17 6.14
N ALA A 22 -5.49 -4.90 6.54
CA ALA A 22 -4.34 -4.10 6.17
C ALA A 22 -3.02 -4.76 6.61
N ARG A 23 -3.01 -5.50 7.71
CA ARG A 23 -1.80 -6.11 8.27
C ARG A 23 -1.27 -7.25 7.41
N GLU A 24 -2.16 -7.93 6.70
CA GLU A 24 -1.84 -9.08 5.84
C GLU A 24 -1.60 -8.68 4.39
N ALA A 25 -2.06 -7.51 3.98
CA ALA A 25 -1.95 -6.99 2.61
C ALA A 25 -0.50 -6.79 2.15
N PHE A 26 -0.35 -6.73 0.82
CA PHE A 26 0.89 -6.37 0.14
C PHE A 26 0.72 -4.99 -0.50
N TYR A 27 1.71 -4.11 -0.34
CA TYR A 27 1.63 -2.72 -0.78
C TYR A 27 2.68 -2.43 -1.84
N VAL A 28 2.26 -2.05 -3.04
CA VAL A 28 3.16 -1.56 -4.08
C VAL A 28 3.35 -0.05 -3.92
N VAL A 29 4.61 0.39 -3.92
CA VAL A 29 4.97 1.81 -3.84
C VAL A 29 5.75 2.27 -5.07
N GLY A 30 5.54 3.52 -5.46
CA GLY A 30 6.27 4.18 -6.55
C GLY A 30 5.88 3.68 -7.94
N SER A 31 4.64 3.22 -8.10
CA SER A 31 4.04 2.96 -9.41
C SER A 31 3.77 4.27 -10.15
N ASN A 32 3.49 4.19 -11.45
CA ASN A 32 3.01 5.30 -12.26
C ASN A 32 1.47 5.45 -12.24
N VAL A 33 0.79 4.75 -11.33
CA VAL A 33 -0.65 4.86 -11.11
C VAL A 33 -0.86 5.73 -9.88
N TYR A 34 -1.62 6.80 -10.06
CA TYR A 34 -1.92 7.77 -9.02
C TYR A 34 -3.33 7.54 -8.49
N GLY A 35 -3.49 7.64 -7.18
CA GLY A 35 -4.81 7.82 -6.57
C GLY A 35 -5.25 9.28 -6.61
N PRO A 36 -6.44 9.60 -6.11
CA PRO A 36 -6.95 10.97 -6.07
C PRO A 36 -6.04 11.92 -5.26
N MET A 37 -5.20 11.37 -4.38
CA MET A 37 -4.28 12.12 -3.53
C MET A 37 -2.82 12.12 -4.04
N GLY A 38 -2.53 11.52 -5.20
CA GLY A 38 -1.16 11.45 -5.74
C GLY A 38 -0.54 10.06 -5.62
N ASN A 39 0.72 9.98 -5.18
CA ASN A 39 1.41 8.70 -5.03
C ASN A 39 0.87 7.95 -3.81
N GLU A 40 0.53 6.68 -3.98
CA GLU A 40 -0.11 5.89 -2.92
C GLU A 40 0.63 4.57 -2.65
N LEU A 41 0.32 4.00 -1.48
CA LEU A 41 0.65 2.63 -1.12
C LEU A 41 -0.47 1.74 -1.63
N VAL A 42 -0.33 1.19 -2.84
CA VAL A 42 -1.41 0.46 -3.52
C VAL A 42 -1.54 -0.95 -2.91
N PRO A 43 -2.67 -1.30 -2.26
CA PRO A 43 -2.84 -2.56 -1.54
C PRO A 43 -3.34 -3.71 -2.42
N PHE A 44 -2.85 -4.92 -2.13
CA PHE A 44 -3.22 -6.17 -2.80
C PHE A 44 -3.41 -7.30 -1.80
N LYS A 45 -4.39 -8.16 -2.09
CA LYS A 45 -4.71 -9.35 -1.30
C LYS A 45 -3.62 -10.41 -1.38
N SER A 46 -2.96 -10.56 -2.53
CA SER A 46 -1.89 -11.53 -2.73
C SER A 46 -0.58 -10.91 -3.22
N GLU A 47 0.54 -11.59 -2.93
CA GLU A 47 1.86 -11.18 -3.41
C GLU A 47 1.93 -11.22 -4.93
N LYS A 48 1.28 -12.22 -5.55
CA LYS A 48 1.26 -12.40 -7.00
C LYS A 48 0.59 -11.22 -7.70
N GLU A 49 -0.54 -10.74 -7.18
CA GLU A 49 -1.22 -9.55 -7.72
C GLU A 49 -0.35 -8.30 -7.57
N ALA A 50 0.30 -8.12 -6.41
CA ALA A 50 1.24 -7.02 -6.20
C ALA A 50 2.42 -7.07 -7.18
N GLN A 51 2.97 -8.27 -7.45
CA GLN A 51 4.05 -8.46 -8.42
C GLN A 51 3.61 -8.14 -9.85
N ASN A 52 2.42 -8.60 -10.25
CA ASN A 52 1.86 -8.30 -11.57
C ASN A 52 1.67 -6.78 -11.73
N PHE A 53 0.99 -6.14 -10.78
CA PHE A 53 0.78 -4.69 -10.80
C PHE A 53 2.11 -3.93 -10.84
N MET A 54 3.10 -4.35 -10.04
CA MET A 54 4.42 -3.72 -10.02
C MET A 54 5.08 -3.77 -11.40
N GLN A 55 4.99 -4.90 -12.11
CA GLN A 55 5.54 -5.04 -13.46
C GLN A 55 4.78 -4.17 -14.48
N GLU A 56 3.45 -4.19 -14.45
CA GLU A 56 2.59 -3.45 -15.38
C GLU A 56 2.69 -1.92 -15.19
N HIS A 57 2.83 -1.48 -13.93
CA HIS A 57 2.75 -0.07 -13.54
C HIS A 57 4.06 0.49 -12.99
N LYS A 58 5.18 -0.15 -13.33
CA LYS A 58 6.54 0.32 -13.00
C LYS A 58 6.73 0.62 -11.51
N GLY A 59 6.08 -0.18 -10.65
CA GLY A 59 6.24 -0.07 -9.21
C GLY A 59 7.69 -0.35 -8.80
N LYS A 60 8.13 0.26 -7.70
CA LYS A 60 9.53 0.16 -7.25
C LYS A 60 9.77 -0.92 -6.21
N LYS A 61 8.78 -1.16 -5.36
CA LYS A 61 8.92 -2.07 -4.23
C LYS A 61 7.56 -2.58 -3.76
N ILE A 62 7.55 -3.81 -3.27
CA ILE A 62 6.45 -4.40 -2.51
C ILE A 62 6.81 -4.38 -1.02
N LEU A 63 5.90 -3.90 -0.19
CA LEU A 63 6.04 -3.79 1.26
C LEU A 63 4.96 -4.61 1.96
N LYS A 64 5.25 -5.14 3.15
CA LYS A 64 4.21 -5.56 4.10
C LYS A 64 3.86 -4.40 5.04
N PHE A 65 2.70 -4.49 5.68
CA PHE A 65 2.23 -3.47 6.63
C PHE A 65 3.28 -3.10 7.69
N LYS A 66 3.97 -4.11 8.24
CA LYS A 66 5.02 -3.93 9.25
C LYS A 66 6.23 -3.13 8.76
N ASP A 67 6.46 -3.07 7.45
CA ASP A 67 7.58 -2.37 6.84
C ASP A 67 7.25 -0.90 6.54
N ILE A 68 5.97 -0.51 6.65
CA ILE A 68 5.50 0.85 6.38
C ILE A 68 5.85 1.74 7.56
N THR A 69 6.77 2.69 7.33
CA THR A 69 7.20 3.68 8.32
C THR A 69 6.65 5.06 7.97
N PRO A 70 6.57 5.99 8.94
CA PRO A 70 6.21 7.38 8.67
C PRO A 70 7.09 8.02 7.58
N GLN A 71 8.37 7.68 7.52
CA GLN A 71 9.29 8.19 6.50
C GLN A 71 8.87 7.76 5.08
N ILE A 72 8.45 6.50 4.92
CA ILE A 72 7.95 6.01 3.62
C ILE A 72 6.69 6.78 3.22
N VAL A 73 5.76 6.97 4.14
CA VAL A 73 4.49 7.66 3.88
C VAL A 73 4.73 9.13 3.52
N MET A 74 5.59 9.84 4.26
CA MET A 74 5.93 11.25 3.98
C MET A 74 6.71 11.41 2.66
N GLY A 75 7.47 10.39 2.26
CA GLY A 75 8.26 10.39 1.04
C GLY A 75 7.47 10.08 -0.24
N LEU A 76 6.17 9.74 -0.15
CA LEU A 76 5.37 9.37 -1.33
C LEU A 76 5.35 10.46 -2.40
N ASP A 77 5.19 11.73 -2.01
CA ASP A 77 5.12 12.88 -2.92
C ASP A 77 6.37 13.77 -2.90
N GLY A 78 7.52 13.23 -2.45
CA GLY A 78 8.82 13.87 -2.67
C GLY A 78 9.43 14.61 -1.50
N GLN A 79 9.04 14.34 -0.25
CA GLN A 79 10.01 14.57 0.84
C GLN A 79 11.18 13.61 0.62
N LYS A 80 12.37 14.15 0.35
CA LYS A 80 13.60 13.37 0.26
C LYS A 80 13.75 12.56 1.56
N ILE A 81 13.64 11.24 1.44
CA ILE A 81 14.18 10.27 2.39
C ILE A 81 15.70 10.37 2.46
#